data_AF-A0A950SGP4-F1
#
_entry.id   AF-A0A950SGP4-F1
#
_cell.length_a   1.000
_cell.length_b   1.000
_cell.length_c   1.000
_cell.angle_alpha   90.00
_cell.angle_beta   90.00
_cell.angle_gamma   90.00
#
_symmetry.space_group_name_H-M   'P 1'
#
loop_
_entity.id
_entity.type
_entity.pdbx_description
1 polymer ?
#
loop_
_entity_poly.entity_id
_entity_poly.type
_entity_poly.pdbx_seq_one_letter_code
_entity_poly.pdbx_strand_id
1 'polypeptide(L)'
;MTDNTEVPVVRTEVASMVDFAFPPGQAPGILGELLTDRQAEDEGHILIPQDAGDRTMQLASDYAKAADWLWYSSGEVTIDEAPLFHERRRLCLSIHVPEANELVEAGETVDLSVLVFPTRGVGVATAWIDGSPDDPWSRKDALWQMHESRWDLFEPTRVLRDTLDIERHYPFLAVQLDVDDLEGYRDQNAERIATWLTGGYEDESSAHRRKEVSGGLNLSQRSYEQLFMRWTDALALYRVVDPGTYQLTKLRAAQLFEYCVLTRRLFRSEARRVARRSRQVGAQTVPIVAPGWREANRLLVAFTQAELELVTAPPVASVEAQRLVDAALARFGIPELIADTRASYQLLDQRLQWIRAQWLAVIAVVAFVVNAIIAVAKG
;
A
#
# COMPACT_ATOMS: atom_id res chain seq x y z
N MET A 1 -37.21 -21.18 7.87
CA MET A 1 -37.39 -20.45 9.13
C MET A 1 -36.00 -20.25 9.72
N THR A 2 -35.30 -19.22 9.26
CA THR A 2 -34.03 -18.79 9.85
C THR A 2 -34.40 -17.66 10.79
N ASP A 3 -34.22 -17.89 12.10
CA ASP A 3 -34.28 -16.83 13.08
C ASP A 3 -33.38 -15.69 12.61
N ASN A 4 -33.97 -14.53 12.37
CA ASN A 4 -33.26 -13.26 12.35
C ASN A 4 -32.81 -13.03 13.79
N THR A 5 -31.77 -13.75 14.24
CA THR A 5 -30.99 -13.29 15.38
C THR A 5 -30.45 -11.93 14.99
N GLU A 6 -31.00 -10.92 15.68
CA GLU A 6 -30.60 -9.53 15.62
C GLU A 6 -29.07 -9.47 15.63
N VAL A 7 -28.49 -8.78 14.64
CA VAL A 7 -27.04 -8.72 14.51
C VAL A 7 -26.55 -7.88 15.69
N PRO A 8 -25.62 -8.38 16.53
CA PRO A 8 -25.11 -7.59 17.65
C PRO A 8 -24.12 -6.52 17.17
N VAL A 9 -24.35 -5.88 16.02
CA VAL A 9 -23.46 -4.85 15.48
C VAL A 9 -23.70 -3.56 16.24
N VAL A 10 -22.68 -3.13 16.97
CA VAL A 10 -22.68 -1.87 17.71
C VAL A 10 -22.23 -0.74 16.80
N ARG A 11 -21.27 -1.03 15.92
CA ARG A 11 -20.63 -0.03 15.06
C ARG A 11 -20.05 -0.67 13.82
N THR A 12 -20.30 -0.07 12.67
CA THR A 12 -19.65 -0.40 11.40
C THR A 12 -18.94 0.84 10.90
N GLU A 13 -17.63 0.78 10.71
CA GLU A 13 -16.86 1.84 10.07
C GLU A 13 -16.20 1.32 8.80
N VAL A 14 -16.09 2.17 7.79
CA VAL A 14 -15.47 1.77 6.53
C VAL A 14 -14.45 2.80 6.10
N ALA A 15 -13.31 2.30 5.63
CA ALA A 15 -12.29 3.09 4.98
C ALA A 15 -12.20 2.69 3.50
N SER A 16 -12.15 3.72 2.66
CA SER A 16 -11.88 3.63 1.24
C SER A 16 -10.40 3.94 1.05
N MET A 17 -9.60 2.98 0.56
CA MET A 17 -8.18 3.20 0.30
C MET A 17 -7.87 3.15 -1.19
N VAL A 18 -6.98 4.02 -1.67
CA VAL A 18 -6.54 4.06 -3.06
C VAL A 18 -5.03 4.18 -3.12
N ASP A 19 -4.39 3.31 -3.90
CA ASP A 19 -2.96 3.42 -4.18
C ASP A 19 -2.67 4.41 -5.30
N PHE A 20 -1.49 5.02 -5.27
CA PHE A 20 -1.06 5.88 -6.35
C PHE A 20 0.46 5.86 -6.51
N ALA A 21 0.93 6.22 -7.71
CA ALA A 21 2.33 6.50 -7.98
C ALA A 21 2.50 7.84 -8.69
N PHE A 22 3.68 8.43 -8.49
CA PHE A 22 4.11 9.70 -9.04
C PHE A 22 5.63 9.67 -9.33
N PRO A 23 6.19 10.65 -10.06
CA PRO A 23 7.62 10.70 -10.30
C PRO A 23 8.43 10.77 -8.98
N PRO A 24 9.41 9.86 -8.76
CA PRO A 24 10.25 9.88 -7.58
C PRO A 24 10.89 11.25 -7.31
N GLY A 25 10.87 11.70 -6.05
CA GLY A 25 11.42 12.98 -5.63
C GLY A 25 10.57 14.22 -5.99
N GLN A 26 9.43 14.03 -6.66
CA GLN A 26 8.47 15.10 -6.96
C GLN A 26 7.16 14.79 -6.26
N ALA A 27 6.95 15.38 -5.09
CA ALA A 27 5.67 15.23 -4.41
C ALA A 27 4.51 15.75 -5.30
N PRO A 28 3.34 15.09 -5.33
CA PRO A 28 2.26 15.45 -6.23
C PRO A 28 1.59 16.79 -5.85
N GLY A 29 1.60 17.79 -6.75
CA GLY A 29 0.81 19.02 -6.62
C GLY A 29 0.96 19.72 -5.26
N ILE A 30 -0.17 20.01 -4.62
CA ILE A 30 -0.25 20.65 -3.28
C ILE A 30 0.44 19.85 -2.17
N LEU A 31 0.63 18.53 -2.34
CA LEU A 31 1.45 17.77 -1.40
C LEU A 31 2.88 18.30 -1.41
N GLY A 32 3.41 18.67 -2.59
CA GLY A 32 4.72 19.31 -2.70
C GLY A 32 4.82 20.55 -1.84
N GLU A 33 3.88 21.49 -2.00
CA GLU A 33 3.82 22.75 -1.24
C GLU A 33 3.71 22.48 0.28
N LEU A 34 2.78 21.62 0.69
CA LEU A 34 2.56 21.26 2.09
C LEU A 34 3.74 20.48 2.70
N LEU A 35 4.47 19.71 1.89
CA LEU A 35 5.68 18.96 2.31
C LEU A 35 6.92 19.86 2.40
N THR A 36 7.02 20.91 1.59
CA THR A 36 8.13 21.87 1.65
C THR A 36 7.99 22.90 2.77
N ASP A 37 6.78 23.37 3.07
CA ASP A 37 6.57 24.47 4.03
C ASP A 37 6.74 24.07 5.50
N ARG A 38 6.93 22.77 5.80
CA ARG A 38 6.91 22.22 7.17
C ARG A 38 8.08 21.33 7.53
N GLN A 39 9.23 21.53 6.89
CA GLN A 39 10.44 20.76 7.21
C GLN A 39 11.07 21.05 8.59
N ALA A 40 10.40 21.77 9.48
CA ALA A 40 10.96 22.15 10.77
C ALA A 40 9.99 21.83 11.91
N GLU A 41 10.52 21.03 12.85
CA GLU A 41 10.18 20.97 14.27
C GLU A 41 9.11 19.95 14.73
N ASP A 42 9.66 18.91 15.36
CA ASP A 42 9.13 17.98 16.36
C ASP A 42 8.06 16.92 16.05
N GLU A 43 8.51 15.68 16.29
CA GLU A 43 7.77 14.49 16.72
C GLU A 43 6.47 14.15 15.98
N GLY A 44 6.67 13.70 14.75
CA GLY A 44 5.68 12.94 14.00
C GLY A 44 5.63 13.48 12.59
N HIS A 45 6.03 12.65 11.62
CA HIS A 45 5.99 12.96 10.18
C HIS A 45 4.55 13.12 9.63
N ILE A 46 3.63 13.69 10.41
CA ILE A 46 2.23 13.95 10.14
C ILE A 46 2.08 15.46 9.93
N LEU A 47 1.67 15.83 8.72
CA LEU A 47 1.37 17.19 8.33
C LEU A 47 -0.14 17.44 8.50
N ILE A 48 -0.48 18.62 9.00
CA ILE A 48 -1.87 19.03 9.32
C ILE A 48 -2.07 20.45 8.81
N PRO A 49 -2.88 20.77 7.79
CA PRO A 49 -3.05 22.13 7.26
C PRO A 49 -3.24 23.20 8.35
N GLN A 50 -2.80 24.45 8.09
CA GLN A 50 -2.88 25.52 9.09
C GLN A 50 -4.34 25.80 9.53
N ASP A 51 -5.28 25.63 8.61
CA ASP A 51 -6.72 25.82 8.84
C ASP A 51 -7.47 24.51 9.15
N ALA A 52 -6.75 23.50 9.64
CA ALA A 52 -7.34 22.21 9.98
C ALA A 52 -8.34 22.33 11.14
N GLY A 53 -9.55 21.77 10.95
CA GLY A 53 -10.54 21.69 12.01
C GLY A 53 -10.20 20.62 13.06
N ASP A 54 -10.93 20.64 14.18
CA ASP A 54 -10.72 19.73 15.32
C ASP A 54 -10.74 18.24 14.90
N ARG A 55 -11.60 17.86 13.95
CA ARG A 55 -11.68 16.48 13.41
C ARG A 55 -10.37 16.05 12.74
N THR A 56 -9.80 16.89 11.88
CA THR A 56 -8.51 16.61 11.23
C THR A 56 -7.40 16.44 12.25
N MET A 57 -7.37 17.31 13.27
CA MET A 57 -6.36 17.26 14.34
C MET A 57 -6.51 15.98 15.17
N GLN A 58 -7.75 15.58 15.47
CA GLN A 58 -8.01 14.33 16.18
C GLN A 58 -7.58 13.11 15.36
N LEU A 59 -7.92 13.06 14.06
CA LEU A 59 -7.49 11.97 13.17
C LEU A 59 -5.95 11.87 13.11
N ALA A 60 -5.28 13.01 12.96
CA ALA A 60 -3.82 13.08 12.97
C ALA A 60 -3.23 12.55 14.28
N SER A 61 -3.77 12.98 15.42
CA SER A 61 -3.38 12.51 16.75
C SER A 61 -3.57 10.99 16.91
N ASP A 62 -4.71 10.47 16.44
CA ASP A 62 -5.02 9.04 16.56
C ASP A 62 -4.08 8.20 15.68
N TYR A 63 -3.80 8.63 14.46
CA TYR A 63 -2.80 7.97 13.60
C TYR A 63 -1.39 8.02 14.20
N ALA A 64 -1.01 9.12 14.86
CA ALA A 64 0.27 9.25 15.54
C ALA A 64 0.39 8.20 16.65
N LYS A 65 -0.59 8.16 17.56
CA LYS A 65 -0.65 7.19 18.65
C LYS A 65 -0.68 5.74 18.16
N ALA A 66 -1.31 5.51 17.01
CA ALA A 66 -1.38 4.20 16.40
C ALA A 66 -0.10 3.78 15.68
N ALA A 67 0.84 4.68 15.35
CA ALA A 67 1.94 4.41 14.42
C ALA A 67 3.09 3.58 15.01
N ASP A 68 3.37 3.69 16.31
CA ASP A 68 4.64 3.25 16.91
C ASP A 68 4.93 1.76 16.78
N TRP A 69 3.92 0.92 16.55
CA TRP A 69 4.12 -0.53 16.38
C TRP A 69 4.73 -0.90 15.01
N LEU A 70 4.43 -0.12 13.96
CA LEU A 70 4.80 -0.38 12.55
C LEU A 70 5.83 0.61 12.00
N TRP A 71 5.91 1.78 12.62
CA TRP A 71 6.85 2.84 12.28
C TRP A 71 7.70 3.16 13.50
N TYR A 72 8.20 2.14 14.17
CA TYR A 72 9.05 2.29 15.32
C TYR A 72 10.40 2.86 14.93
N SER A 73 10.78 3.95 15.59
CA SER A 73 12.17 4.36 15.73
C SER A 73 12.38 4.71 17.20
N SER A 74 13.51 4.29 17.78
CA SER A 74 13.94 4.95 19.02
C SER A 74 14.28 6.40 18.66
N GLY A 75 13.96 7.37 19.53
CA GLY A 75 14.15 8.81 19.25
C GLY A 75 15.58 9.24 18.89
N GLU A 76 16.55 8.34 18.96
CA GLU A 76 17.97 8.54 18.62
C GLU A 76 18.39 7.94 17.26
N VAL A 77 17.48 7.33 16.49
CA VAL A 77 17.83 6.59 15.26
C VAL A 77 18.09 7.55 14.10
N THR A 78 19.29 7.44 13.51
CA THR A 78 19.72 8.24 12.36
C THR A 78 18.95 7.89 11.09
N ILE A 79 19.02 8.77 10.07
CA ILE A 79 18.41 8.52 8.75
C ILE A 79 18.94 7.22 8.13
N ASP A 80 20.22 6.91 8.34
CA ASP A 80 20.86 5.70 7.79
C ASP A 80 20.36 4.41 8.47
N GLU A 81 19.90 4.51 9.71
CA GLU A 81 19.44 3.35 10.49
C GLU A 81 17.94 3.06 10.33
N ALA A 82 17.11 4.09 10.08
CA ALA A 82 15.67 3.92 9.82
C ALA A 82 15.19 4.78 8.63
N PRO A 83 15.72 4.57 7.42
CA PRO A 83 15.45 5.41 6.25
C PRO A 83 13.96 5.51 5.92
N LEU A 84 13.21 4.41 6.03
CA LEU A 84 11.76 4.42 5.83
C LEU A 84 11.00 5.28 6.82
N PHE A 85 11.40 5.27 8.09
CA PHE A 85 10.77 6.10 9.11
C PHE A 85 10.95 7.58 8.75
N HIS A 86 12.16 7.96 8.32
CA HIS A 86 12.51 9.33 7.93
C HIS A 86 11.99 9.74 6.56
N GLU A 87 11.70 8.78 5.66
CA GLU A 87 11.09 9.03 4.36
C GLU A 87 9.57 9.23 4.44
N ARG A 88 8.88 8.50 5.34
CA ARG A 88 7.42 8.50 5.39
C ARG A 88 6.88 9.90 5.64
N ARG A 89 5.82 10.28 4.94
CA ARG A 89 5.07 11.50 5.21
C ARG A 89 3.60 11.17 5.21
N ARG A 90 2.90 11.53 6.28
CA ARG A 90 1.45 11.43 6.37
C ARG A 90 0.86 12.82 6.36
N LEU A 91 -0.22 13.01 5.64
CA LEU A 91 -1.01 14.24 5.64
C LEU A 91 -2.42 13.87 6.07
N CYS A 92 -3.01 14.62 7.01
CA CYS A 92 -4.42 14.48 7.35
C CYS A 92 -5.17 15.73 6.90
N LEU A 93 -6.27 15.52 6.19
CA LEU A 93 -7.13 16.55 5.62
C LEU A 93 -8.57 16.23 6.00
N SER A 94 -9.40 17.26 6.16
CA SER A 94 -10.86 17.09 6.18
C SER A 94 -11.41 17.75 4.94
N ILE A 95 -12.37 17.08 4.30
CA ILE A 95 -12.87 17.57 3.04
C ILE A 95 -14.38 17.58 2.96
N HIS A 96 -14.91 18.71 2.50
CA HIS A 96 -16.32 18.91 2.24
C HIS A 96 -16.73 18.22 0.94
N VAL A 97 -17.74 17.37 1.01
CA VAL A 97 -18.30 16.65 -0.14
C VAL A 97 -19.36 17.54 -0.80
N PRO A 98 -19.13 18.05 -2.02
CA PRO A 98 -19.99 19.07 -2.63
C PRO A 98 -21.32 18.51 -3.12
N GLU A 99 -21.37 17.23 -3.50
CA GLU A 99 -22.56 16.54 -4.00
C GLU A 99 -22.74 15.22 -3.26
N ALA A 100 -23.97 14.92 -2.88
CA ALA A 100 -24.29 13.69 -2.16
C ALA A 100 -23.93 12.47 -3.00
N ASN A 101 -23.48 11.42 -2.33
CA ASN A 101 -23.30 10.10 -2.92
C ASN A 101 -23.91 9.04 -2.00
N GLU A 102 -23.82 7.76 -2.38
CA GLU A 102 -24.45 6.65 -1.65
C GLU A 102 -23.93 6.45 -0.21
N LEU A 103 -22.80 7.06 0.16
CA LEU A 103 -22.17 6.90 1.47
C LEU A 103 -22.10 8.17 2.31
N VAL A 104 -22.15 9.34 1.67
CA VAL A 104 -21.88 10.63 2.27
C VAL A 104 -22.90 11.64 1.73
N GLU A 105 -23.59 12.33 2.62
CA GLU A 105 -24.58 13.34 2.23
C GLU A 105 -23.90 14.60 1.67
N ALA A 106 -24.62 15.35 0.83
CA ALA A 106 -24.12 16.63 0.31
C ALA A 106 -23.83 17.58 1.48
N GLY A 107 -22.62 18.11 1.52
CA GLY A 107 -22.17 19.02 2.56
C GLY A 107 -21.57 18.35 3.80
N GLU A 108 -21.49 17.02 3.84
CA GLU A 108 -20.75 16.32 4.89
C GLU A 108 -19.24 16.48 4.71
N THR A 109 -18.50 16.24 5.80
CA THR A 109 -17.04 16.32 5.83
C THR A 109 -16.46 14.91 5.99
N VAL A 110 -15.60 14.52 5.07
CA VAL A 110 -14.88 13.25 5.07
C VAL A 110 -13.45 13.49 5.52
N ASP A 111 -12.98 12.68 6.46
CA ASP A 111 -11.60 12.76 6.94
C ASP A 111 -10.70 11.86 6.08
N LEU A 112 -9.66 12.45 5.52
CA LEU A 112 -8.71 11.84 4.60
C LEU A 112 -7.33 11.77 5.25
N SER A 113 -6.68 10.61 5.15
CA SER A 113 -5.27 10.44 5.46
C SER A 113 -4.49 10.02 4.23
N VAL A 114 -3.37 10.68 3.94
CA VAL A 114 -2.53 10.40 2.79
C VAL A 114 -1.14 10.04 3.28
N LEU A 115 -0.71 8.79 3.09
CA LEU A 115 0.64 8.34 3.42
C LEU A 115 1.45 8.21 2.13
N VAL A 116 2.63 8.84 2.09
CA VAL A 116 3.52 8.83 0.92
C VAL A 116 4.95 8.48 1.28
N PHE A 117 5.65 7.91 0.29
CA PHE A 117 7.10 7.77 0.23
C PHE A 117 7.62 8.64 -0.92
N PRO A 118 7.98 9.91 -0.65
CA PRO A 118 8.30 10.88 -1.70
C PRO A 118 9.47 10.46 -2.59
N THR A 119 10.52 9.86 -2.01
CA THR A 119 11.70 9.46 -2.78
C THR A 119 11.44 8.22 -3.63
N ARG A 120 10.43 7.42 -3.29
CA ARG A 120 10.00 6.25 -4.06
C ARG A 120 8.90 6.54 -5.08
N GLY A 121 8.18 7.64 -4.91
CA GLY A 121 7.11 8.01 -5.83
C GLY A 121 5.85 7.16 -5.67
N VAL A 122 5.51 6.74 -4.44
CA VAL A 122 4.30 5.96 -4.15
C VAL A 122 3.54 6.52 -2.96
N GLY A 123 2.24 6.29 -2.94
CA GLY A 123 1.38 6.71 -1.83
C GLY A 123 0.09 5.91 -1.74
N VAL A 124 -0.61 6.08 -0.61
CA VAL A 124 -1.94 5.56 -0.34
C VAL A 124 -2.77 6.66 0.30
N ALA A 125 -3.99 6.84 -0.21
CA ALA A 125 -4.98 7.76 0.34
C ALA A 125 -6.12 6.94 0.97
N THR A 126 -6.47 7.28 2.20
CA THR A 126 -7.45 6.57 3.04
C THR A 126 -8.51 7.55 3.49
N ALA A 127 -9.72 7.42 2.94
CA ALA A 127 -10.89 8.19 3.35
C ALA A 127 -11.72 7.37 4.35
N TRP A 128 -11.95 7.93 5.53
CA TRP A 128 -12.80 7.33 6.55
C TRP A 128 -14.22 7.84 6.43
N ILE A 129 -15.17 6.91 6.45
CA ILE A 129 -16.60 7.22 6.42
C ILE A 129 -17.17 6.82 7.78
N ASP A 130 -17.81 7.78 8.44
CA ASP A 130 -18.27 7.66 9.81
C ASP A 130 -19.18 6.46 10.02
N GLY A 131 -19.09 5.89 11.23
CA GLY A 131 -19.72 4.62 11.52
C GLY A 131 -21.18 4.71 11.93
N SER A 132 -21.98 3.77 11.43
CA SER A 132 -23.39 3.55 11.80
C SER A 132 -23.58 2.10 12.21
N PRO A 133 -24.55 1.74 13.09
CA PRO A 133 -24.91 0.35 13.36
C PRO A 133 -25.55 -0.39 12.17
N ASP A 134 -25.56 0.23 10.98
CA ASP A 134 -26.08 -0.37 9.75
C ASP A 134 -25.38 -1.69 9.39
N ASP A 135 -26.07 -2.48 8.57
CA ASP A 135 -25.58 -3.71 7.99
C ASP A 135 -24.19 -3.53 7.35
N PRO A 136 -23.14 -4.22 7.88
CA PRO A 136 -21.78 -4.10 7.36
C PRO A 136 -21.65 -4.44 5.88
N TRP A 137 -22.51 -5.35 5.41
CA TRP A 137 -22.59 -5.73 4.02
C TRP A 137 -22.96 -4.53 3.15
N SER A 138 -24.11 -3.91 3.42
CA SER A 138 -24.62 -2.76 2.66
C SER A 138 -23.63 -1.58 2.58
N ARG A 139 -22.89 -1.31 3.68
CA ARG A 139 -21.88 -0.24 3.71
C ARG A 139 -20.66 -0.53 2.82
N LYS A 140 -20.17 -1.77 2.83
CA LYS A 140 -19.07 -2.19 1.96
C LYS A 140 -19.53 -2.31 0.50
N ASP A 141 -20.75 -2.75 0.27
CA ASP A 141 -21.37 -2.84 -1.04
C ASP A 141 -21.46 -1.47 -1.72
N ALA A 142 -21.93 -0.44 -1.00
CA ALA A 142 -21.94 0.93 -1.51
C ALA A 142 -20.53 1.43 -1.90
N LEU A 143 -19.47 1.08 -1.17
CA LEU A 143 -18.08 1.38 -1.61
C LEU A 143 -17.71 0.70 -2.94
N TRP A 144 -18.18 -0.54 -3.16
CA TRP A 144 -17.96 -1.26 -4.41
C TRP A 144 -18.83 -0.72 -5.56
N GLN A 145 -20.05 -0.29 -5.29
CA GLN A 145 -20.95 0.23 -6.33
C GLN A 145 -20.53 1.61 -6.84
N MET A 146 -19.80 2.38 -6.04
CA MET A 146 -19.20 3.66 -6.45
C MET A 146 -18.13 3.58 -7.55
N HIS A 147 -17.94 2.47 -8.28
CA HIS A 147 -16.81 2.28 -9.21
C HIS A 147 -16.58 3.44 -10.20
N GLU A 148 -17.62 4.17 -10.60
CA GLU A 148 -17.50 5.35 -11.48
C GLU A 148 -17.46 6.69 -10.72
N SER A 149 -18.08 6.82 -9.54
CA SER A 149 -18.14 8.02 -8.69
C SER A 149 -17.18 8.01 -7.49
N ARG A 150 -16.35 6.97 -7.32
CA ARG A 150 -15.31 6.86 -6.27
C ARG A 150 -14.36 8.04 -6.31
N TRP A 151 -14.15 8.57 -7.51
CA TRP A 151 -13.37 9.78 -7.69
C TRP A 151 -13.97 10.97 -6.98
N ASP A 152 -15.28 11.03 -6.75
CA ASP A 152 -15.95 12.14 -6.07
C ASP A 152 -15.50 12.27 -4.60
N LEU A 153 -15.29 11.14 -3.92
CA LEU A 153 -14.74 11.09 -2.55
C LEU A 153 -13.28 11.52 -2.47
N PHE A 154 -12.52 11.22 -3.53
CA PHE A 154 -11.13 11.65 -3.69
C PHE A 154 -11.01 12.87 -4.61
N GLU A 155 -12.11 13.52 -4.98
CA GLU A 155 -12.15 14.63 -5.94
C GLU A 155 -11.51 15.89 -5.39
N PRO A 156 -11.46 16.09 -4.07
CA PRO A 156 -10.61 17.14 -3.52
C PRO A 156 -9.12 16.79 -3.58
N THR A 157 -8.79 15.49 -3.72
CA THR A 157 -7.48 15.07 -4.21
C THR A 157 -7.37 15.18 -5.75
N ARG A 158 -8.31 15.85 -6.45
CA ARG A 158 -8.13 16.28 -7.87
C ARG A 158 -6.85 17.04 -8.08
N VAL A 159 -6.40 17.78 -7.07
CA VAL A 159 -5.09 18.45 -7.12
C VAL A 159 -3.94 17.45 -7.35
N LEU A 160 -4.17 16.17 -7.05
CA LEU A 160 -3.25 15.06 -7.32
C LEU A 160 -3.59 14.31 -8.63
N ARG A 161 -4.85 14.31 -9.08
CA ARG A 161 -5.41 13.50 -10.19
C ARG A 161 -4.63 13.59 -11.50
N ASP A 162 -4.13 14.76 -11.88
CA ASP A 162 -3.40 14.92 -13.16
C ASP A 162 -1.97 14.34 -13.12
N THR A 163 -1.49 13.95 -11.94
CA THR A 163 -0.11 13.44 -11.72
C THR A 163 -0.06 12.03 -11.14
N LEU A 164 -1.19 11.47 -10.68
CA LEU A 164 -1.24 10.19 -10.01
C LEU A 164 -1.66 9.04 -10.94
N ASP A 165 -0.77 8.08 -11.13
CA ASP A 165 -1.10 6.76 -11.69
C ASP A 165 -1.73 5.93 -10.57
N ILE A 166 -3.05 5.72 -10.63
CA ILE A 166 -3.81 4.95 -9.65
C ILE A 166 -4.08 3.56 -10.22
N GLU A 167 -3.83 2.53 -9.42
CA GLU A 167 -3.96 1.15 -9.87
C GLU A 167 -5.18 0.45 -9.31
N ARG A 168 -5.49 0.67 -8.03
CA ARG A 168 -6.56 -0.08 -7.36
C ARG A 168 -7.13 0.63 -6.15
N HIS A 169 -8.39 0.29 -5.88
CA HIS A 169 -9.14 0.62 -4.68
C HIS A 169 -9.21 -0.59 -3.74
N TYR A 170 -9.10 -0.34 -2.45
CA TYR A 170 -9.05 -1.34 -1.39
C TYR A 170 -10.00 -0.94 -0.26
N PRO A 171 -11.18 -1.59 -0.13
CA PRO A 171 -12.05 -1.34 1.00
C PRO A 171 -11.53 -2.03 2.27
N PHE A 172 -11.60 -1.32 3.38
CA PHE A 172 -11.33 -1.82 4.72
C PHE A 172 -12.58 -1.64 5.58
N LEU A 173 -13.09 -2.73 6.15
CA LEU A 173 -14.29 -2.74 6.96
C LEU A 173 -13.92 -3.05 8.42
N ALA A 174 -14.34 -2.22 9.36
CA ALA A 174 -14.21 -2.44 10.80
C ALA A 174 -15.59 -2.60 11.42
N VAL A 175 -15.83 -3.71 12.11
CA VAL A 175 -17.12 -4.03 12.72
C VAL A 175 -16.93 -4.32 14.20
N GLN A 176 -17.64 -3.58 15.05
CA GLN A 176 -17.72 -3.85 16.48
C GLN A 176 -19.00 -4.61 16.80
N LEU A 177 -18.85 -5.71 17.54
CA LEU A 177 -19.90 -6.65 17.89
C LEU A 177 -20.08 -6.72 19.41
N ASP A 178 -21.32 -6.68 19.87
CA ASP A 178 -21.73 -6.91 21.26
C ASP A 178 -21.79 -8.41 21.56
N VAL A 179 -20.60 -9.01 21.67
CA VAL A 179 -20.42 -10.44 21.90
C VAL A 179 -19.33 -10.68 22.94
N ASP A 180 -19.55 -11.64 23.84
CA ASP A 180 -18.57 -12.05 24.83
C ASP A 180 -17.46 -12.93 24.21
N ASP A 181 -17.85 -13.82 23.28
CA ASP A 181 -16.97 -14.74 22.57
C ASP A 181 -16.96 -14.43 21.06
N LEU A 182 -15.97 -13.65 20.64
CA LEU A 182 -15.81 -13.23 19.25
C LEU A 182 -15.46 -14.41 18.32
N GLU A 183 -14.68 -15.37 18.82
CA GLU A 183 -14.27 -16.55 18.05
C GLU A 183 -15.45 -17.52 17.85
N GLY A 184 -16.20 -17.78 18.93
CA GLY A 184 -17.43 -18.57 18.84
C GLY A 184 -18.48 -17.93 17.91
N TYR A 185 -18.66 -16.60 18.00
CA TYR A 185 -19.54 -15.89 17.08
C TYR A 185 -19.05 -15.99 15.62
N ARG A 186 -17.73 -15.85 15.39
CA ARG A 186 -17.12 -16.00 14.07
C ARG A 186 -17.45 -17.35 13.46
N ASP A 187 -17.26 -18.44 14.20
CA ASP A 187 -17.45 -19.79 13.66
C ASP A 187 -18.93 -20.11 13.40
N GLN A 188 -19.84 -19.62 14.23
CA GLN A 188 -21.28 -19.75 14.02
C GLN A 188 -21.78 -18.94 12.81
N ASN A 189 -21.13 -17.81 12.51
CA ASN A 189 -21.51 -16.87 11.47
C ASN A 189 -20.51 -16.79 10.31
N ALA A 190 -19.67 -17.82 10.13
CA ALA A 190 -18.52 -17.77 9.22
C ALA A 190 -18.89 -17.41 7.78
N GLU A 191 -20.02 -17.93 7.27
CA GLU A 191 -20.51 -17.62 5.93
C GLU A 191 -20.92 -16.16 5.78
N ARG A 192 -21.60 -15.59 6.79
CA ARG A 192 -22.02 -14.20 6.81
C ARG A 192 -20.82 -13.25 6.89
N ILE A 193 -19.87 -13.56 7.77
CA ILE A 193 -18.63 -12.79 7.92
C ILE A 193 -17.80 -12.87 6.64
N ALA A 194 -17.77 -14.01 5.96
CA ALA A 194 -17.11 -14.14 4.68
C ALA A 194 -17.76 -13.26 3.61
N THR A 195 -19.09 -13.10 3.62
CA THR A 195 -19.77 -12.14 2.75
C THR A 195 -19.33 -10.70 3.04
N TRP A 196 -19.23 -10.31 4.32
CA TRP A 196 -18.65 -9.01 4.70
C TRP A 196 -17.19 -8.86 4.24
N LEU A 197 -16.38 -9.92 4.31
CA LEU A 197 -15.01 -9.89 3.86
C LEU A 197 -14.88 -9.83 2.33
N THR A 198 -15.73 -10.50 1.55
CA THR A 198 -15.50 -10.68 0.10
C THR A 198 -16.28 -9.73 -0.79
N GLY A 199 -17.26 -9.00 -0.26
CA GLY A 199 -18.14 -8.28 -1.18
C GLY A 199 -19.27 -9.16 -1.75
N GLY A 200 -19.37 -10.45 -1.42
CA GLY A 200 -20.35 -11.33 -2.09
C GLY A 200 -20.27 -11.37 -3.63
N TYR A 201 -19.25 -10.73 -4.22
CA TYR A 201 -19.05 -10.51 -5.65
C TYR A 201 -18.26 -11.65 -6.30
N GLU A 202 -17.60 -12.47 -5.49
CA GLU A 202 -16.89 -13.63 -5.96
C GLU A 202 -17.86 -14.82 -5.94
N ASP A 203 -18.02 -15.48 -7.10
CA ASP A 203 -18.81 -16.70 -7.33
C ASP A 203 -18.16 -17.91 -6.62
N GLU A 204 -17.94 -17.78 -5.33
CA GLU A 204 -17.32 -18.77 -4.49
C GLU A 204 -18.36 -19.66 -3.83
N SER A 205 -18.05 -20.96 -3.76
CA SER A 205 -18.87 -21.88 -2.98
C SER A 205 -18.91 -21.47 -1.50
N SER A 206 -20.03 -21.65 -0.82
CA SER A 206 -20.16 -21.38 0.62
C SER A 206 -19.10 -22.10 1.46
N ALA A 207 -18.63 -23.27 1.02
CA ALA A 207 -17.54 -24.00 1.68
C ALA A 207 -16.20 -23.27 1.60
N HIS A 208 -15.90 -22.62 0.47
CA HIS A 208 -14.69 -21.80 0.32
C HIS A 208 -14.75 -20.56 1.21
N ARG A 209 -15.87 -19.83 1.16
CA ARG A 209 -16.12 -18.65 1.99
C ARG A 209 -15.96 -18.93 3.50
N ARG A 210 -16.54 -20.02 3.99
CA ARG A 210 -16.35 -20.43 5.39
C ARG A 210 -14.89 -20.76 5.71
N LYS A 211 -14.16 -21.38 4.77
CA LYS A 211 -12.74 -21.70 4.95
C LYS A 211 -11.87 -20.45 5.00
N GLU A 212 -12.22 -19.39 4.28
CA GLU A 212 -11.52 -18.10 4.39
C GLU A 212 -11.54 -17.58 5.84
N VAL A 213 -12.72 -17.55 6.46
CA VAL A 213 -12.89 -17.01 7.81
C VAL A 213 -12.44 -17.99 8.90
N SER A 214 -12.88 -19.25 8.85
CA SER A 214 -12.59 -20.24 9.89
C SER A 214 -11.26 -20.98 9.70
N GLY A 215 -10.65 -20.90 8.52
CA GLY A 215 -9.51 -21.74 8.11
C GLY A 215 -8.15 -21.06 8.12
N GLY A 216 -8.01 -19.87 8.72
CA GLY A 216 -6.71 -19.27 9.03
C GLY A 216 -6.34 -17.98 8.30
N LEU A 217 -7.31 -17.21 7.76
CA LEU A 217 -7.03 -15.82 7.34
C LEU A 217 -6.96 -14.84 8.51
N ASN A 218 -7.43 -15.22 9.71
CA ASN A 218 -7.28 -14.36 10.87
C ASN A 218 -5.78 -14.16 11.20
N LEU A 219 -5.33 -12.92 11.12
CA LEU A 219 -3.97 -12.51 11.43
C LEU A 219 -3.81 -12.07 12.90
N SER A 220 -4.91 -11.67 13.56
CA SER A 220 -4.85 -11.21 14.94
C SER A 220 -4.81 -12.39 15.92
N GLN A 221 -3.98 -12.25 16.96
CA GLN A 221 -3.91 -13.20 18.08
C GLN A 221 -4.65 -12.68 19.32
N ARG A 222 -5.25 -11.49 19.25
CA ARG A 222 -5.92 -10.86 20.39
C ARG A 222 -7.32 -11.43 20.54
N SER A 223 -7.73 -11.71 21.77
CA SER A 223 -9.07 -12.28 22.04
C SER A 223 -10.23 -11.35 21.68
N TYR A 224 -9.96 -10.05 21.53
CA TYR A 224 -10.94 -9.02 21.26
C TYR A 224 -10.96 -8.55 19.80
N GLU A 225 -10.09 -9.09 18.94
CA GLU A 225 -9.91 -8.70 17.54
C GLU A 225 -9.78 -9.95 16.66
N GLN A 226 -10.39 -9.91 15.48
CA GLN A 226 -10.10 -10.85 14.39
C GLN A 226 -9.85 -10.02 13.13
N LEU A 227 -8.66 -10.16 12.54
CA LEU A 227 -8.24 -9.38 11.38
C LEU A 227 -8.09 -10.30 10.17
N PHE A 228 -8.96 -10.14 9.19
CA PHE A 228 -8.93 -10.89 7.94
C PHE A 228 -8.45 -9.96 6.82
N MET A 229 -7.44 -10.40 6.08
CA MET A 229 -6.85 -9.62 5.01
C MET A 229 -6.66 -10.44 3.74
N ARG A 230 -7.05 -9.83 2.64
CA ARG A 230 -6.76 -10.23 1.26
C ARG A 230 -5.99 -9.11 0.60
N TRP A 231 -5.36 -9.39 -0.53
CA TRP A 231 -4.69 -8.34 -1.31
C TRP A 231 -5.68 -7.32 -1.90
N THR A 232 -6.99 -7.61 -1.91
CA THR A 232 -8.03 -6.75 -2.47
C THR A 232 -8.77 -5.92 -1.43
N ASP A 233 -8.88 -6.41 -0.21
CA ASP A 233 -9.76 -5.88 0.84
C ASP A 233 -9.45 -6.51 2.20
N ALA A 234 -10.00 -5.91 3.24
CA ALA A 234 -9.78 -6.34 4.61
C ALA A 234 -11.03 -6.15 5.48
N LEU A 235 -11.15 -7.00 6.49
CA LEU A 235 -12.19 -6.98 7.52
C LEU A 235 -11.56 -7.13 8.89
N ALA A 236 -11.84 -6.21 9.79
CA ALA A 236 -11.51 -6.31 11.20
C ALA A 236 -12.79 -6.43 12.02
N LEU A 237 -12.92 -7.52 12.78
CA LEU A 237 -13.98 -7.71 13.76
C LEU A 237 -13.45 -7.41 15.14
N TYR A 238 -14.23 -6.69 15.93
CA TYR A 238 -13.93 -6.34 17.30
C TYR A 238 -15.07 -6.74 18.20
N ARG A 239 -14.78 -7.24 19.40
CA ARG A 239 -15.80 -7.22 20.46
C ARG A 239 -15.92 -5.80 21.04
N VAL A 240 -16.97 -5.54 21.81
CA VAL A 240 -17.06 -4.30 22.59
C VAL A 240 -15.88 -4.19 23.56
N VAL A 241 -15.13 -3.11 23.42
CA VAL A 241 -14.00 -2.71 24.26
C VAL A 241 -14.08 -1.21 24.51
N ASP A 242 -13.21 -0.66 25.35
CA ASP A 242 -13.20 0.78 25.56
C ASP A 242 -12.97 1.54 24.23
N PRO A 243 -13.59 2.73 24.05
CA PRO A 243 -13.52 3.45 22.78
C PRO A 243 -12.10 3.79 22.33
N GLY A 244 -11.18 4.04 23.27
CA GLY A 244 -9.78 4.35 22.98
C GLY A 244 -9.04 3.15 22.38
N THR A 245 -9.18 1.97 23.00
CA THR A 245 -8.61 0.71 22.50
C THR A 245 -9.20 0.32 21.16
N TYR A 246 -10.52 0.47 20.97
CA TYR A 246 -11.17 0.23 19.68
C TYR A 246 -10.56 1.11 18.59
N GLN A 247 -10.49 2.42 18.81
CA GLN A 247 -9.95 3.38 17.86
C GLN A 247 -8.49 3.09 17.52
N LEU A 248 -7.66 2.84 18.54
CA LEU A 248 -6.25 2.52 18.36
C LEU A 248 -6.06 1.23 17.55
N THR A 249 -6.78 0.17 17.91
CA THR A 249 -6.62 -1.15 17.27
C THR A 249 -7.11 -1.13 15.82
N LYS A 250 -8.24 -0.46 15.56
CA LYS A 250 -8.75 -0.20 14.20
C LYS A 250 -7.71 0.49 13.32
N LEU A 251 -7.11 1.57 13.82
CA LEU A 251 -6.12 2.32 13.06
C LEU A 251 -4.83 1.53 12.84
N ARG A 252 -4.42 0.67 13.79
CA ARG A 252 -3.31 -0.27 13.56
C ARG A 252 -3.60 -1.24 12.43
N ALA A 253 -4.79 -1.84 12.40
CA ALA A 253 -5.21 -2.72 11.32
C ALA A 253 -5.25 -1.97 9.97
N ALA A 254 -5.77 -0.74 9.94
CA ALA A 254 -5.76 0.10 8.75
C ALA A 254 -4.34 0.44 8.29
N GLN A 255 -3.43 0.80 9.19
CA GLN A 255 -2.02 1.09 8.88
C GLN A 255 -1.27 -0.13 8.34
N LEU A 256 -1.56 -1.33 8.85
CA LEU A 256 -1.01 -2.57 8.29
C LEU A 256 -1.47 -2.78 6.84
N PHE A 257 -2.74 -2.51 6.57
CA PHE A 257 -3.32 -2.63 5.25
C PHE A 257 -2.74 -1.58 4.28
N GLU A 258 -2.67 -0.32 4.71
CA GLU A 258 -1.99 0.77 3.99
C GLU A 258 -0.52 0.42 3.66
N TYR A 259 0.20 -0.16 4.62
CA TYR A 259 1.58 -0.61 4.44
C TYR A 259 1.72 -1.68 3.36
N CYS A 260 0.82 -2.67 3.36
CA CYS A 260 0.82 -3.72 2.34
C CYS A 260 0.44 -3.17 0.96
N VAL A 261 -0.53 -2.25 0.89
CA VAL A 261 -0.92 -1.54 -0.34
C VAL A 261 0.27 -0.77 -0.93
N LEU A 262 0.96 0.03 -0.11
CA LEU A 262 2.15 0.79 -0.51
C LEU A 262 3.27 -0.13 -1.01
N THR A 263 3.56 -1.17 -0.24
CA THR A 263 4.64 -2.12 -0.54
C THR A 263 4.36 -2.82 -1.88
N ARG A 264 3.11 -3.28 -2.08
CA ARG A 264 2.68 -3.87 -3.36
C ARG A 264 2.84 -2.87 -4.50
N ARG A 265 2.34 -1.64 -4.33
CA ARG A 265 2.40 -0.60 -5.35
C ARG A 265 3.83 -0.29 -5.77
N LEU A 266 4.74 -0.19 -4.80
CA LEU A 266 6.16 0.04 -5.04
C LEU A 266 6.78 -1.07 -5.89
N PHE A 267 6.67 -2.33 -5.45
CA PHE A 267 7.28 -3.45 -6.19
C PHE A 267 6.65 -3.65 -7.56
N ARG A 268 5.34 -3.37 -7.73
CA ARG A 268 4.71 -3.36 -9.06
C ARG A 268 5.26 -2.25 -9.95
N SER A 269 5.49 -1.05 -9.41
CA SER A 269 6.10 0.06 -10.14
C SER A 269 7.51 -0.31 -10.60
N GLU A 270 8.33 -0.88 -9.71
CA GLU A 270 9.68 -1.36 -10.03
C GLU A 270 9.66 -2.49 -11.07
N ALA A 271 8.79 -3.49 -10.91
CA ALA A 271 8.62 -4.57 -11.89
C ALA A 271 8.28 -4.02 -13.29
N ARG A 272 7.37 -3.03 -13.37
CA ARG A 272 7.01 -2.36 -14.63
C ARG A 272 8.20 -1.59 -15.21
N ARG A 273 9.00 -0.88 -14.39
CA ARG A 273 10.20 -0.14 -14.81
C ARG A 273 11.25 -1.10 -15.40
N VAL A 274 11.54 -2.20 -14.71
CA VAL A 274 12.48 -3.24 -15.17
C VAL A 274 11.99 -3.89 -16.45
N ALA A 275 10.72 -4.27 -16.52
CA ALA A 275 10.15 -4.89 -17.72
C ALA A 275 10.20 -3.96 -18.94
N ARG A 276 9.83 -2.67 -18.77
CA ARG A 276 9.95 -1.65 -19.83
C ARG A 276 11.39 -1.51 -20.29
N ARG A 277 12.33 -1.45 -19.35
CA ARG A 277 13.76 -1.30 -19.67
C ARG A 277 14.32 -2.52 -20.39
N SER A 278 13.99 -3.72 -19.91
CA SER A 278 14.39 -4.99 -20.55
C SER A 278 13.90 -5.09 -21.99
N ARG A 279 12.69 -4.59 -22.31
CA ARG A 279 12.19 -4.49 -23.69
C ARG A 279 12.95 -3.48 -24.53
N GLN A 280 13.24 -2.29 -23.98
CA GLN A 280 14.02 -1.27 -24.69
C GLN A 280 15.42 -1.75 -25.04
N VAL A 281 16.10 -2.41 -24.10
CA VAL A 281 17.43 -3.01 -24.32
C VAL A 281 17.37 -4.09 -25.39
N GLY A 282 16.32 -4.92 -25.40
CA GLY A 282 16.13 -5.94 -26.44
C GLY A 282 15.80 -5.38 -27.83
N ALA A 283 15.22 -4.18 -27.91
CA ALA A 283 14.85 -3.54 -29.17
C ALA A 283 15.96 -2.63 -29.76
N GLN A 284 16.92 -2.19 -28.95
CA GLN A 284 18.00 -1.31 -29.40
C GLN A 284 19.12 -2.10 -30.08
N THR A 285 19.38 -1.78 -31.35
CA THR A 285 20.49 -2.31 -32.16
C THR A 285 21.82 -1.57 -31.95
N VAL A 286 21.83 -0.47 -31.20
CA VAL A 286 22.94 0.49 -31.08
C VAL A 286 23.49 0.52 -29.64
N PRO A 287 24.81 0.63 -29.40
CA PRO A 287 25.39 0.43 -28.08
C PRO A 287 25.21 1.67 -27.22
N ILE A 288 24.17 1.67 -26.39
CA ILE A 288 24.10 2.53 -25.21
C ILE A 288 24.35 1.66 -23.97
N VAL A 289 25.48 0.93 -23.99
CA VAL A 289 25.81 -0.08 -22.97
C VAL A 289 26.08 0.59 -21.62
N ALA A 290 26.94 1.61 -21.56
CA ALA A 290 27.31 2.23 -20.28
C ALA A 290 26.13 2.94 -19.55
N PRO A 291 25.27 3.73 -20.22
CA PRO A 291 24.09 4.29 -19.57
C PRO A 291 23.05 3.23 -19.21
N GLY A 292 22.90 2.17 -20.01
CA GLY A 292 22.02 1.04 -19.70
C GLY A 292 22.38 0.29 -18.42
N TRP A 293 23.68 0.01 -18.22
CA TRP A 293 24.19 -0.64 -17.01
C TRP A 293 24.07 0.24 -15.77
N ARG A 294 24.41 1.53 -15.87
CA ARG A 294 24.28 2.45 -14.73
C ARG A 294 22.84 2.54 -14.25
N GLU A 295 21.90 2.62 -15.19
CA GLU A 295 20.48 2.70 -14.85
C GLU A 295 19.93 1.37 -14.31
N ALA A 296 20.32 0.23 -14.90
CA ALA A 296 19.95 -1.08 -14.37
C ALA A 296 20.47 -1.30 -12.93
N ASN A 297 21.72 -0.89 -12.65
CA ASN A 297 22.27 -0.94 -11.31
C ASN A 297 21.54 -0.01 -10.34
N ARG A 298 21.18 1.21 -10.76
CA ARG A 298 20.38 2.12 -9.94
C ARG A 298 19.03 1.51 -9.56
N LEU A 299 18.33 0.95 -10.55
CA LEU A 299 17.05 0.27 -10.31
C LEU A 299 17.22 -0.95 -9.39
N LEU A 300 18.29 -1.73 -9.54
CA LEU A 300 18.55 -2.89 -8.68
C LEU A 300 18.86 -2.48 -7.25
N VAL A 301 19.67 -1.44 -7.05
CA VAL A 301 19.98 -0.90 -5.73
C VAL A 301 18.71 -0.38 -5.06
N ALA A 302 17.89 0.41 -5.76
CA ALA A 302 16.62 0.91 -5.25
C ALA A 302 15.66 -0.23 -4.86
N PHE A 303 15.55 -1.26 -5.70
CA PHE A 303 14.74 -2.45 -5.41
C PHE A 303 15.25 -3.22 -4.18
N THR A 304 16.56 -3.47 -4.10
CA THR A 304 17.17 -4.22 -3.00
C THR A 304 17.04 -3.46 -1.68
N GLN A 305 17.21 -2.14 -1.71
CA GLN A 305 16.99 -1.28 -0.57
C GLN A 305 15.52 -1.29 -0.14
N ALA A 306 14.59 -1.18 -1.09
CA ALA A 306 13.17 -1.27 -0.79
C ALA A 306 12.77 -2.62 -0.18
N GLU A 307 13.33 -3.72 -0.67
CA GLU A 307 13.13 -5.07 -0.12
C GLU A 307 13.70 -5.22 1.29
N LEU A 308 14.91 -4.70 1.51
CA LEU A 308 15.52 -4.74 2.84
C LEU A 308 14.60 -4.03 3.84
N GLU A 309 14.17 -2.82 3.52
CA GLU A 309 13.49 -1.95 4.47
C GLU A 309 12.00 -2.26 4.61
N LEU A 310 11.30 -2.74 3.57
CA LEU A 310 9.85 -3.01 3.63
C LEU A 310 9.49 -4.48 3.86
N VAL A 311 10.45 -5.40 3.75
CA VAL A 311 10.13 -6.84 3.83
C VAL A 311 11.09 -7.57 4.75
N THR A 312 12.39 -7.34 4.59
CA THR A 312 13.40 -8.11 5.35
C THR A 312 13.56 -7.60 6.78
N ALA A 313 13.57 -6.29 6.95
CA ALA A 313 13.78 -5.60 8.22
C ALA A 313 12.84 -4.37 8.31
N PRO A 314 11.52 -4.58 8.36
CA PRO A 314 10.57 -3.49 8.51
C PRO A 314 10.74 -2.78 9.85
N PRO A 315 10.39 -1.48 9.95
CA PRO A 315 10.58 -0.68 11.16
C PRO A 315 9.52 -0.99 12.24
N VAL A 316 9.44 -2.24 12.69
CA VAL A 316 8.44 -2.71 13.66
C VAL A 316 8.98 -2.71 15.09
N ALA A 317 8.12 -2.41 16.07
CA ALA A 317 8.51 -2.30 17.48
C ALA A 317 8.69 -3.65 18.20
N SER A 318 8.14 -4.74 17.66
CA SER A 318 8.04 -6.01 18.38
C SER A 318 8.02 -7.23 17.48
N VAL A 319 8.29 -8.40 18.06
CA VAL A 319 8.19 -9.69 17.37
C VAL A 319 6.75 -10.00 16.96
N GLU A 320 5.76 -9.58 17.74
CA GLU A 320 4.34 -9.71 17.38
C GLU A 320 4.02 -8.87 16.14
N ALA A 321 4.51 -7.63 16.09
CA ALA A 321 4.36 -6.75 14.94
C ALA A 321 5.03 -7.34 13.70
N GLN A 322 6.26 -7.86 13.82
CA GLN A 322 6.95 -8.54 12.71
C GLN A 322 6.12 -9.69 12.16
N ARG A 323 5.64 -10.60 13.02
CA ARG A 323 4.81 -11.74 12.60
C ARG A 323 3.55 -11.31 11.88
N LEU A 324 2.91 -10.25 12.38
CA LEU A 324 1.70 -9.70 11.78
C LEU A 324 1.99 -9.10 10.39
N VAL A 325 3.09 -8.34 10.25
CA VAL A 325 3.55 -7.79 8.97
C VAL A 325 3.90 -8.92 7.99
N ASP A 326 4.69 -9.92 8.40
CA ASP A 326 5.06 -11.04 7.53
C ASP A 326 3.83 -11.79 7.01
N ALA A 327 2.87 -12.08 7.89
CA ALA A 327 1.64 -12.77 7.53
C ALA A 327 0.80 -11.92 6.55
N ALA A 328 0.70 -10.61 6.79
CA ALA A 328 -0.01 -9.68 5.92
C ALA A 328 0.64 -9.54 4.53
N LEU A 329 1.97 -9.39 4.47
CA LEU A 329 2.73 -9.32 3.22
C LEU A 329 2.56 -10.60 2.38
N ALA A 330 2.53 -11.78 3.03
CA ALA A 330 2.24 -13.04 2.37
C ALA A 330 0.83 -13.06 1.77
N ARG A 331 -0.20 -12.57 2.49
CA ARG A 331 -1.57 -12.44 1.95
C ARG A 331 -1.67 -11.46 0.78
N PHE A 332 -0.80 -10.47 0.74
CA PHE A 332 -0.68 -9.53 -0.35
C PHE A 332 0.11 -10.05 -1.57
N GLY A 333 0.66 -11.26 -1.49
CA GLY A 333 1.49 -11.85 -2.56
C GLY A 333 2.77 -11.07 -2.82
N ILE A 334 3.31 -10.40 -1.79
CA ILE A 334 4.56 -9.63 -1.89
C ILE A 334 5.77 -10.55 -2.13
N PRO A 335 5.92 -11.71 -1.47
CA PRO A 335 7.06 -12.60 -1.72
C PRO A 335 7.15 -13.06 -3.18
N GLU A 336 6.02 -13.44 -3.79
CA GLU A 336 5.94 -13.83 -5.19
C GLU A 336 6.29 -12.68 -6.12
N LEU A 337 5.76 -11.48 -5.84
CA LEU A 337 6.05 -10.27 -6.61
C LEU A 337 7.54 -9.91 -6.58
N ILE A 338 8.20 -10.06 -5.42
CA ILE A 338 9.64 -9.85 -5.26
C ILE A 338 10.43 -10.89 -6.05
N ALA A 339 10.05 -12.18 -5.96
CA ALA A 339 10.70 -13.25 -6.70
C ALA A 339 10.63 -13.02 -8.22
N ASP A 340 9.46 -12.67 -8.73
CA ASP A 340 9.24 -12.34 -10.16
C ASP A 340 10.04 -11.12 -10.61
N THR A 341 10.13 -10.11 -9.74
CA THR A 341 10.90 -8.89 -10.01
C THR A 341 12.41 -9.19 -10.06
N ARG A 342 12.93 -10.00 -9.13
CA ARG A 342 14.32 -10.47 -9.14
C ARG A 342 14.65 -11.26 -10.42
N ALA A 343 13.77 -12.16 -10.84
CA ALA A 343 13.92 -12.89 -12.10
C ALA A 343 13.97 -11.91 -13.30
N SER A 344 13.17 -10.85 -13.27
CA SER A 344 13.19 -9.81 -14.30
C SER A 344 14.51 -9.03 -14.34
N TYR A 345 15.12 -8.73 -13.18
CA TYR A 345 16.46 -8.13 -13.11
C TYR A 345 17.54 -9.06 -13.65
N GLN A 346 17.50 -10.36 -13.33
CA GLN A 346 18.45 -11.35 -13.84
C GLN A 346 18.38 -11.43 -15.38
N LEU A 347 17.17 -11.41 -15.94
CA LEU A 347 16.98 -11.37 -17.40
C LEU A 347 17.56 -10.09 -18.03
N LEU A 348 17.35 -8.93 -17.38
CA LEU A 348 17.91 -7.66 -17.84
C LEU A 348 19.45 -7.70 -17.83
N ASP A 349 20.06 -8.22 -16.76
CA ASP A 349 21.50 -8.38 -16.63
C ASP A 349 22.08 -9.29 -17.73
N GLN A 350 21.47 -10.47 -17.93
CA GLN A 350 21.87 -11.39 -19.00
C GLN A 350 21.83 -10.74 -20.38
N ARG A 351 20.79 -9.95 -20.68
CA ARG A 351 20.68 -9.22 -21.96
C ARG A 351 21.79 -8.17 -22.10
N LEU A 352 22.08 -7.43 -21.04
CA LEU A 352 23.14 -6.43 -21.03
C LEU A 352 24.54 -7.07 -21.19
N GLN A 353 24.77 -8.25 -20.59
CA GLN A 353 25.98 -9.04 -20.78
C GLN A 353 26.12 -9.56 -22.22
N TRP A 354 25.03 -10.06 -22.81
CA TRP A 354 25.04 -10.54 -24.20
C TRP A 354 25.36 -9.43 -25.20
N ILE A 355 24.74 -8.25 -25.04
CA ILE A 355 25.05 -7.07 -25.85
C ILE A 355 26.52 -6.69 -25.70
N ARG A 356 27.07 -6.70 -24.48
CA ARG A 356 28.50 -6.43 -24.25
C ARG A 356 29.40 -7.42 -25.00
N ALA A 357 29.10 -8.72 -24.94
CA ALA A 357 29.86 -9.75 -25.61
C ALA A 357 29.85 -9.58 -27.14
N GLN A 358 28.68 -9.28 -27.72
CA GLN A 358 28.55 -8.97 -29.15
C GLN A 358 29.43 -7.78 -29.56
N TRP A 359 29.42 -6.70 -28.78
CA TRP A 359 30.23 -5.52 -29.08
C TRP A 359 31.74 -5.77 -28.95
N LEU A 360 32.16 -6.54 -27.96
CA LEU A 360 33.57 -6.97 -27.86
C LEU A 360 33.98 -7.78 -29.10
N ALA A 361 33.11 -8.65 -29.60
CA ALA A 361 33.35 -9.39 -30.85
C ALA A 361 33.42 -8.44 -32.06
N VAL A 362 32.51 -7.47 -32.19
CA VAL A 362 32.54 -6.47 -33.27
C VAL A 362 33.84 -5.66 -33.23
N ILE A 363 34.25 -5.18 -32.05
CA ILE A 363 35.51 -4.44 -31.86
C ILE A 363 36.70 -5.31 -32.24
N ALA A 364 36.71 -6.59 -31.84
CA ALA A 364 37.77 -7.52 -32.20
C ALA A 364 37.86 -7.74 -33.71
N VAL A 365 36.72 -7.89 -34.41
CA VAL A 365 36.66 -8.02 -35.88
C VAL A 365 37.16 -6.74 -36.55
N VAL A 366 36.70 -5.57 -36.11
CA VAL A 366 37.16 -4.28 -36.66
C VAL A 366 38.66 -4.09 -36.44
N ALA A 367 39.16 -4.38 -35.24
CA ALA A 367 40.59 -4.30 -34.92
C ALA A 367 41.42 -5.26 -35.79
N PHE A 368 40.92 -6.48 -36.01
CA PHE A 368 41.56 -7.45 -36.91
C PHE A 368 41.61 -6.94 -38.35
N VAL A 369 40.50 -6.41 -38.88
CA VAL A 369 40.43 -5.85 -40.24
C VAL A 369 41.36 -4.64 -40.39
N VAL A 370 41.36 -3.72 -39.43
CA VAL A 370 42.28 -2.56 -39.42
C VAL A 370 43.73 -3.02 -39.41
N ASN A 371 44.07 -4.01 -38.57
CA ASN A 371 45.43 -4.54 -38.52
C ASN A 371 45.83 -5.23 -39.84
N ALA A 372 44.91 -5.97 -40.47
CA ALA A 372 45.14 -6.59 -41.78
C ALA A 372 45.38 -5.53 -42.88
N ILE A 373 44.60 -4.45 -42.90
CA ILE A 373 44.78 -3.33 -43.84
C ILE A 373 46.15 -2.66 -43.62
N ILE A 374 46.54 -2.39 -42.37
CA ILE A 374 47.84 -1.80 -42.04
C ILE A 374 49.00 -2.72 -42.48
N ALA A 375 48.85 -4.04 -42.30
CA ALA A 375 49.86 -5.01 -42.71
C ALA A 375 50.03 -5.03 -44.24
N VAL A 376 48.92 -5.00 -44.99
CA VAL A 376 48.95 -4.91 -46.47
C VAL A 376 49.52 -3.57 -46.95
N ALA A 377 49.28 -2.46 -46.25
CA ALA A 377 49.82 -1.16 -46.63
C ALA A 377 51.32 -0.99 -46.36
N LYS A 378 51.94 -1.88 -45.57
CA LYS A 378 53.35 -1.82 -45.18
C LYS A 378 54.24 -2.85 -45.89
N GLY A 379 53.66 -3.86 -46.51
CA GLY A 379 54.34 -4.82 -47.38
C GLY A 379 54.19 -4.43 -48.83
#